data_AF-A0A1Q7P9D1-F1
#
_entry.id   AF-A0A1Q7P9D1-F1
#
_cell.length_a   1.000
_cell.length_b   1.000
_cell.length_c   1.000
_cell.angle_alpha   90.00
_cell.angle_beta   90.00
_cell.angle_gamma   90.00
#
_symmetry.space_group_name_H-M   'P 1'
#
loop_
_entity.id
_entity.type
_entity.pdbx_description
1 polymer ?
#
loop_
_entity_poly.entity_id
_entity_poly.type
_entity_poly.pdbx_seq_one_letter_code
_entity_poly.pdbx_strand_id
1 'polypeptide(L)'
;MNVPADAVTYDGNRLAAGDLIDVSSTTATTTSVTGNVASRNDAGWKVQYTNIDEKTVTSATILGGCVIWSTLIPSGTSVGCASAGASIAPFYQADAMTGAPNCAGSFLTGSTYARSVSRNVISPPPEPSPAVAVGAGGRSMRFSTLEIQPGSSEVTQMTVGTSTEMLQMLYSLPLTAEQHTCRHADATKCP
;
A
#
# COMPACT_ATOMS: atom_id res chain seq x y z
N MET A 1 -35.07 -21.01 11.61
CA MET A 1 -33.82 -21.41 10.91
C MET A 1 -32.71 -21.26 11.94
N ASN A 2 -32.25 -22.36 12.54
CA ASN A 2 -31.17 -22.32 13.54
C ASN A 2 -29.87 -22.00 12.81
N VAL A 3 -29.33 -20.81 13.03
CA VAL A 3 -27.96 -20.51 12.63
C VAL A 3 -27.06 -21.36 13.54
N PRO A 4 -26.16 -22.20 13.01
CA PRO A 4 -25.26 -22.99 13.84
C PRO A 4 -24.50 -22.08 14.82
N ALA A 5 -24.27 -22.52 16.06
CA ALA A 5 -23.57 -21.71 17.07
C ALA A 5 -22.19 -21.21 16.60
N ASP A 6 -21.55 -21.99 15.72
CA ASP A 6 -20.28 -21.64 15.09
C ASP A 6 -20.39 -20.43 14.16
N ALA A 7 -21.51 -20.26 13.45
CA ALA A 7 -21.73 -19.12 12.57
C ALA A 7 -22.03 -17.83 13.35
N VAL A 8 -22.75 -17.92 14.48
CA VAL A 8 -22.94 -16.76 15.38
C VAL A 8 -21.61 -16.31 16.00
N THR A 9 -20.78 -17.28 16.39
CA THR A 9 -19.44 -17.00 16.93
C THR A 9 -18.51 -16.42 15.87
N TYR A 10 -18.56 -16.94 14.64
CA TYR A 10 -17.81 -16.41 13.51
C TYR A 10 -18.21 -14.97 13.19
N ASP A 11 -19.51 -14.69 13.07
CA ASP A 11 -20.01 -13.35 12.78
C ASP A 11 -19.72 -12.36 13.92
N GLY A 12 -19.80 -12.80 15.18
CA GLY A 12 -19.45 -11.99 16.35
C GLY A 12 -17.96 -11.67 16.48
N ASN A 13 -17.08 -12.53 15.95
CA ASN A 13 -15.63 -12.33 15.95
C ASN A 13 -15.11 -11.67 14.67
N ARG A 14 -16.00 -11.34 13.72
CA ARG A 14 -15.61 -10.72 12.45
C ARG A 14 -15.17 -9.29 12.68
N LEU A 15 -13.94 -8.98 12.30
CA LEU A 15 -13.42 -7.63 12.31
C LEU A 15 -14.26 -6.71 11.42
N ALA A 16 -14.66 -5.57 11.97
CA ALA A 16 -15.37 -4.51 11.31
C ALA A 16 -14.41 -3.35 10.96
N ALA A 17 -14.84 -2.46 10.06
CA ALA A 17 -14.07 -1.25 9.73
C ALA A 17 -13.88 -0.29 10.93
N GLY A 18 -14.65 -0.49 12.01
CA GLY A 18 -14.47 0.21 13.29
C GLY A 18 -13.27 -0.27 14.09
N ASP A 19 -12.82 -1.52 13.88
CA ASP A 19 -11.68 -2.12 14.59
C ASP A 19 -10.34 -1.75 13.95
N LEU A 20 -10.37 -1.15 12.76
CA LEU A 20 -9.18 -0.68 12.04
C LEU A 20 -8.75 0.71 12.53
N ILE A 21 -7.45 0.88 12.74
CA ILE A 21 -6.86 2.17 13.09
C ILE A 21 -7.01 3.14 11.91
N ASP A 22 -7.68 4.25 12.15
CA ASP A 22 -7.79 5.32 11.17
C ASP A 22 -6.48 6.10 11.08
N VAL A 23 -5.82 6.02 9.92
CA VAL A 23 -4.54 6.69 9.64
C VAL A 23 -4.68 7.86 8.64
N SER A 24 -5.91 8.32 8.39
CA SER A 24 -6.20 9.33 7.35
C SER A 24 -5.51 10.66 7.61
N SER A 25 -5.40 11.05 8.89
CA SER A 25 -4.74 12.29 9.33
C SER A 25 -3.25 12.11 9.64
N THR A 26 -2.70 10.91 9.45
CA THR A 26 -1.30 10.61 9.76
C THR A 26 -0.39 11.28 8.75
N THR A 27 0.62 11.99 9.25
CA THR A 27 1.63 12.69 8.47
C THR A 27 3.01 12.18 8.84
N ALA A 28 3.98 12.30 7.93
CA ALA A 28 5.31 11.82 8.18
C ALA A 28 6.40 12.71 7.56
N THR A 29 7.53 12.75 8.26
CA THR A 29 8.78 13.33 7.80
C THR A 29 9.83 12.23 7.66
N THR A 30 11.04 12.59 7.22
CA THR A 30 12.19 11.68 7.23
C THR A 30 12.61 11.20 8.62
N THR A 31 12.12 11.83 9.69
CA THR A 31 12.55 11.54 11.07
C THR A 31 11.41 11.25 12.05
N SER A 32 10.16 11.49 11.67
CA SER A 32 9.02 11.36 12.57
C SER A 32 7.73 11.02 11.84
N VAL A 33 6.81 10.36 12.55
CA VAL A 33 5.43 10.16 12.15
C VAL A 33 4.53 10.79 13.21
N THR A 34 3.54 11.56 12.78
CA THR A 34 2.60 12.27 13.66
C THR A 34 1.17 11.85 13.31
N GLY A 35 0.41 11.46 14.32
CA GLY A 35 -0.96 10.93 14.17
C GLY A 35 -1.04 9.47 14.60
N ASN A 36 -2.14 8.82 14.24
CA ASN A 36 -2.34 7.40 14.56
C ASN A 36 -1.54 6.51 13.61
N VAL A 37 -1.04 5.40 14.12
CA VAL A 37 -0.43 4.35 13.32
C VAL A 37 -0.87 3.01 13.87
N ALA A 38 -1.07 2.03 13.00
CA ALA A 38 -1.27 0.66 13.44
C ALA A 38 0.04 0.07 13.96
N SER A 39 -0.10 -0.84 14.91
CA SER A 39 0.95 -1.70 15.45
C SER A 39 0.76 -3.13 14.97
N ARG A 40 1.73 -4.00 15.29
CA ARG A 40 1.69 -5.42 14.90
C ARG A 40 0.52 -6.20 15.51
N ASN A 41 -0.07 -5.70 16.60
CA ASN A 41 -1.15 -6.37 17.33
C ASN A 41 -2.53 -5.80 16.99
N ASP A 42 -2.60 -4.74 16.20
CA ASP A 42 -3.87 -4.15 15.79
C ASP A 42 -4.49 -4.96 14.65
N ALA A 43 -5.82 -4.86 14.50
CA ALA A 43 -6.57 -5.53 13.45
C ALA A 43 -6.20 -5.05 12.03
N GLY A 44 -5.54 -3.89 11.93
CA GLY A 44 -5.09 -3.26 10.70
C GLY A 44 -5.31 -1.75 10.73
N TRP A 45 -5.21 -1.13 9.57
CA TRP A 45 -5.42 0.30 9.40
C TRP A 45 -6.36 0.59 8.22
N LYS A 46 -6.93 1.79 8.21
CA LYS A 46 -7.74 2.32 7.12
C LYS A 46 -7.34 3.75 6.77
N VAL A 47 -7.51 4.08 5.51
CA VAL A 47 -7.43 5.46 5.00
C VAL A 47 -8.81 5.81 4.46
N GLN A 48 -9.39 6.88 5.00
CA GLN A 48 -10.60 7.50 4.50
C GLN A 48 -10.21 8.57 3.49
N TYR A 49 -10.82 8.49 2.30
CA TYR A 49 -10.63 9.50 1.28
C TYR A 49 -11.40 10.77 1.62
N THR A 50 -10.79 11.93 1.33
CA THR A 50 -11.38 13.24 1.62
C THR A 50 -12.61 13.50 0.75
N ASN A 51 -12.60 13.02 -0.50
CA ASN A 51 -13.72 13.20 -1.42
C ASN A 51 -14.66 11.99 -1.37
N ILE A 52 -15.97 12.24 -1.26
CA ILE A 52 -16.99 11.19 -1.20
C ILE A 52 -17.04 10.34 -2.48
N ASP A 53 -16.75 10.97 -3.62
CA ASP A 53 -16.77 10.36 -4.95
C ASP A 53 -15.45 9.66 -5.30
N GLU A 54 -14.44 9.76 -4.43
CA GLU A 54 -13.17 9.07 -4.64
C GLU A 54 -13.34 7.57 -4.40
N LYS A 55 -12.89 6.77 -5.38
CA LYS A 55 -12.93 5.31 -5.30
C LYS A 55 -11.57 4.73 -5.65
N THR A 56 -11.20 3.65 -4.97
CA THR A 56 -10.08 2.80 -5.35
C THR A 56 -10.36 2.19 -6.71
N VAL A 57 -9.45 2.38 -7.67
CA VAL A 57 -9.62 1.88 -9.05
C VAL A 57 -8.56 0.89 -9.47
N THR A 58 -7.50 0.75 -8.68
CA THR A 58 -6.50 -0.31 -8.85
C THR A 58 -6.47 -1.22 -7.63
N SER A 59 -6.06 -2.44 -7.84
CA SER A 59 -5.49 -3.29 -6.80
C SER A 59 -4.29 -2.60 -6.14
N ALA A 60 -3.98 -3.03 -4.92
CA ALA A 60 -2.82 -2.54 -4.19
C ALA A 60 -1.60 -3.42 -4.50
N THR A 61 -0.46 -2.78 -4.75
CA THR A 61 0.82 -3.46 -4.89
C THR A 61 1.66 -3.24 -3.65
N ILE A 62 2.22 -4.31 -3.09
CA ILE A 62 3.15 -4.26 -1.97
C ILE A 62 4.57 -4.40 -2.49
N LEU A 63 5.41 -3.39 -2.28
CA LEU A 63 6.81 -3.39 -2.71
C LEU A 63 7.67 -2.74 -1.63
N GLY A 64 8.72 -3.43 -1.17
CA GLY A 64 9.66 -2.87 -0.18
C GLY A 64 9.00 -2.44 1.15
N GLY A 65 7.88 -3.08 1.54
CA GLY A 65 7.11 -2.70 2.73
C GLY A 65 6.08 -1.59 2.49
N CYS A 66 6.05 -0.98 1.31
CA CYS A 66 5.01 -0.03 0.92
C CYS A 66 3.85 -0.69 0.22
N VAL A 67 2.63 -0.32 0.63
CA VAL A 67 1.40 -0.50 -0.13
C VAL A 67 1.21 0.74 -1.00
N ILE A 68 0.98 0.51 -2.28
CA ILE A 68 0.79 1.56 -3.28
C ILE A 68 -0.44 1.22 -4.12
N TRP A 69 -1.31 2.20 -4.34
CA TRP A 69 -2.54 2.03 -5.09
C TRP A 69 -2.99 3.37 -5.71
N SER A 70 -3.89 3.30 -6.70
CA SER A 70 -4.54 4.48 -7.28
C SER A 70 -6.00 4.55 -6.90
N THR A 71 -6.47 5.78 -6.73
CA THR A 71 -7.88 6.11 -6.70
C THR A 71 -8.24 6.96 -7.92
N LEU A 72 -9.53 7.15 -8.14
CA LEU A 72 -10.07 8.09 -9.12
C LEU A 72 -11.10 8.98 -8.44
N ILE A 73 -10.98 10.28 -8.71
CA ILE A 73 -11.97 11.30 -8.39
C ILE A 73 -12.60 11.70 -9.73
N PRO A 74 -13.85 11.30 -9.99
CA PRO A 74 -14.53 11.68 -11.22
C PRO A 74 -14.84 13.18 -11.21
N SER A 75 -14.67 13.83 -12.36
CA SER A 75 -15.06 15.22 -12.58
C SER A 75 -16.29 15.29 -13.49
N GLY A 76 -17.41 15.78 -12.96
CA GLY A 76 -18.72 15.67 -13.61
C GLY A 76 -19.08 16.75 -14.63
N THR A 77 -18.23 17.08 -15.61
CA THR A 77 -18.57 18.12 -16.61
C THR A 77 -18.93 17.60 -18.01
N SER A 78 -18.80 16.30 -18.32
CA SER A 78 -19.14 15.78 -19.66
C SER A 78 -19.80 14.40 -19.66
N VAL A 79 -20.87 14.28 -20.45
CA VAL A 79 -21.64 13.06 -20.71
C VAL A 79 -20.88 12.15 -21.69
N GLY A 80 -20.34 11.03 -21.20
CA GLY A 80 -19.74 9.96 -22.03
C GLY A 80 -18.58 9.22 -21.34
N CYS A 81 -18.29 7.98 -21.77
CA CYS A 81 -17.15 7.17 -21.28
C CYS A 81 -15.75 7.78 -21.55
N ALA A 82 -15.71 8.93 -22.22
CA ALA A 82 -14.52 9.72 -22.47
C ALA A 82 -14.77 11.14 -21.94
N SER A 83 -14.71 11.33 -20.62
CA SER A 83 -14.43 12.65 -20.07
C SER A 83 -13.00 12.99 -20.42
N ALA A 84 -12.80 13.58 -21.59
CA ALA A 84 -11.50 14.08 -22.02
C ALA A 84 -11.05 15.17 -21.03
N GLY A 85 -10.23 14.77 -20.05
CA GLY A 85 -9.29 15.66 -19.40
C GLY A 85 -9.65 16.25 -18.03
N ALA A 86 -10.55 15.67 -17.23
CA ALA A 86 -10.87 16.28 -15.93
C ALA A 86 -10.87 15.33 -14.70
N SER A 87 -10.79 14.00 -14.87
CA SER A 87 -10.72 13.12 -13.69
C SER A 87 -9.33 13.19 -13.07
N ILE A 88 -9.30 13.26 -11.74
CA ILE A 88 -8.06 13.30 -10.98
C ILE A 88 -7.80 11.88 -10.47
N ALA A 89 -6.61 11.36 -10.69
CA ALA A 89 -6.16 10.11 -10.10
C ALA A 89 -5.07 10.40 -9.07
N PRO A 90 -5.40 10.36 -7.77
CA PRO A 90 -4.41 10.27 -6.70
C PRO A 90 -3.71 8.90 -6.72
N PHE A 91 -2.39 8.94 -6.55
CA PHE A 91 -1.54 7.77 -6.31
C PHE A 91 -1.15 7.77 -4.85
N TYR A 92 -1.52 6.76 -4.08
CA TYR A 92 -1.29 6.71 -2.63
C TYR A 92 -0.09 5.86 -2.26
N GLN A 93 0.52 6.19 -1.12
CA GLN A 93 1.44 5.31 -0.41
C GLN A 93 1.02 5.11 1.05
N ALA A 94 1.35 3.95 1.59
CA ALA A 94 1.33 3.69 3.02
C ALA A 94 2.29 2.53 3.36
N ASP A 95 2.93 2.59 4.52
CA ASP A 95 3.62 1.43 5.09
C ASP A 95 2.60 0.31 5.37
N ALA A 96 2.92 -0.91 4.94
CA ALA A 96 1.99 -2.03 4.98
C ALA A 96 1.55 -2.42 6.39
N MET A 97 2.41 -2.22 7.38
CA MET A 97 2.13 -2.60 8.76
C MET A 97 1.43 -1.48 9.52
N THR A 98 1.90 -0.24 9.36
CA THR A 98 1.54 0.89 10.20
C THR A 98 0.55 1.85 9.56
N GLY A 99 0.42 1.84 8.22
CA GLY A 99 -0.39 2.78 7.47
C GLY A 99 0.22 4.19 7.31
N ALA A 100 1.44 4.39 7.84
CA ALA A 100 2.14 5.67 7.80
C ALA A 100 2.58 6.03 6.36
N PRO A 101 2.47 7.30 5.93
CA PRO A 101 2.83 7.69 4.57
C PRO A 101 4.32 8.05 4.49
N ASN A 102 5.24 7.13 4.78
CA ASN A 102 6.68 7.44 4.92
C ASN A 102 7.62 6.47 4.22
N CYS A 103 7.10 5.62 3.35
CA CYS A 103 7.82 4.44 2.91
C CYS A 103 8.33 4.58 1.46
N ALA A 104 7.72 5.43 0.62
CA ALA A 104 8.07 5.61 -0.79
C ALA A 104 8.84 6.91 -1.03
N GLY A 105 10.09 6.78 -1.51
CA GLY A 105 10.98 7.91 -1.76
C GLY A 105 10.45 8.95 -2.74
N SER A 106 9.71 8.55 -3.79
CA SER A 106 9.12 9.47 -4.77
C SER A 106 8.05 10.42 -4.21
N PHE A 107 7.59 10.18 -2.98
CA PHE A 107 6.61 11.03 -2.30
C PHE A 107 7.25 12.02 -1.33
N LEU A 108 8.57 11.95 -1.14
CA LEU A 108 9.30 12.86 -0.28
C LEU A 108 9.52 14.19 -0.99
N THR A 109 8.99 15.27 -0.42
CA THR A 109 9.23 16.65 -0.86
C THR A 109 9.92 17.42 0.26
N GLY A 110 11.20 17.74 0.05
CA GLY A 110 12.05 18.27 1.13
C GLY A 110 12.24 17.21 2.22
N SER A 111 11.67 17.46 3.41
CA SER A 111 11.71 16.53 4.55
C SER A 111 10.37 15.86 4.86
N THR A 112 9.32 16.15 4.08
CA THR A 112 7.95 15.71 4.37
C THR A 112 7.45 14.79 3.28
N TYR A 113 6.83 13.69 3.66
CA TYR A 113 6.21 12.76 2.73
C TYR A 113 4.77 13.15 2.44
N ALA A 114 4.41 13.14 1.17
CA ALA A 114 3.02 13.21 0.74
C ALA A 114 2.35 11.83 0.89
N ARG A 115 1.09 11.80 1.35
CA ARG A 115 0.27 10.58 1.36
C ARG A 115 -0.16 10.16 -0.04
N SER A 116 -0.42 11.15 -0.90
CA SER A 116 -0.77 10.92 -2.29
C SER A 116 -0.14 11.96 -3.22
N VAL A 117 0.08 11.57 -4.48
CA VAL A 117 0.45 12.46 -5.58
C VAL A 117 -0.62 12.35 -6.65
N SER A 118 -1.20 13.48 -7.05
CA SER A 118 -2.33 13.53 -7.98
C SER A 118 -1.88 13.80 -9.41
N ARG A 119 -2.57 13.20 -10.37
CA ARG A 119 -2.42 13.46 -11.81
C ARG A 119 -3.78 13.53 -12.51
N ASN A 120 -3.83 14.22 -13.64
CA ASN A 120 -5.03 14.23 -14.48
C ASN A 120 -5.00 13.00 -15.39
N VAL A 121 -6.14 12.33 -15.51
CA VAL A 121 -6.28 11.14 -16.35
C VAL A 121 -7.55 11.21 -17.18
N ILE A 122 -7.49 10.64 -18.38
CA ILE A 122 -8.64 10.50 -19.30
C ILE A 122 -9.43 9.21 -19.07
N SER A 123 -8.84 8.27 -18.32
CA SER A 123 -9.38 6.96 -18.00
C SER A 123 -8.78 6.47 -16.68
N PRO A 124 -9.41 5.52 -15.97
CA PRO A 124 -8.83 4.92 -14.77
C PRO A 124 -7.39 4.45 -15.02
N PRO A 125 -6.44 4.77 -14.12
CA PRO A 125 -5.06 4.29 -14.23
C PRO A 125 -5.01 2.75 -14.25
N PRO A 126 -4.03 2.15 -14.96
CA PRO A 126 -3.78 0.73 -14.83
C PRO A 126 -3.21 0.39 -13.46
N GLU A 127 -3.22 -0.90 -13.15
CA GLU A 127 -2.58 -1.48 -11.98
C GLU A 127 -1.09 -1.10 -11.88
N PRO A 128 -0.60 -0.66 -10.70
CA PRO A 128 0.82 -0.37 -10.52
C PRO A 128 1.65 -1.64 -10.74
N SER A 129 2.54 -1.65 -11.74
CA SER A 129 3.36 -2.82 -12.02
C SER A 129 4.69 -2.76 -11.27
N PRO A 130 5.05 -3.74 -10.42
CA PRO A 130 6.31 -3.72 -9.70
C PRO A 130 7.49 -3.93 -10.66
N ALA A 131 8.53 -3.12 -10.50
CA ALA A 131 9.77 -3.21 -11.24
C ALA A 131 10.96 -3.11 -10.30
N VAL A 132 11.85 -4.12 -10.38
CA VAL A 132 13.11 -4.16 -9.65
C VAL A 132 14.24 -3.99 -10.65
N ALA A 133 15.01 -2.91 -10.50
CA ALA A 133 16.19 -2.67 -11.32
C ALA A 133 17.46 -2.95 -10.51
N VAL A 134 18.40 -3.69 -11.09
CA VAL A 134 19.71 -3.97 -10.51
C VAL A 134 20.74 -3.02 -11.15
N GLY A 135 21.46 -2.29 -10.31
CA GLY A 135 22.50 -1.36 -10.74
C GLY A 135 23.75 -2.06 -11.28
N ALA A 136 24.60 -1.29 -11.97
CA ALA A 136 25.82 -1.79 -12.58
C ALA A 136 26.70 -2.53 -11.55
N GLY A 137 27.12 -3.75 -11.90
CA GLY A 137 27.93 -4.60 -11.04
C GLY A 137 27.19 -5.29 -9.88
N GLY A 138 25.84 -5.25 -9.83
CA GLY A 138 25.07 -5.96 -8.81
C GLY A 138 25.23 -5.38 -7.40
N ARG A 139 25.51 -4.08 -7.29
CA ARG A 139 25.81 -3.43 -5.99
C ARG A 139 24.66 -2.59 -5.45
N SER A 140 23.61 -2.42 -6.23
CA SER A 140 22.43 -1.67 -5.84
C SER A 140 21.19 -2.22 -6.51
N MET A 141 20.07 -2.02 -5.85
CA MET A 141 18.74 -2.34 -6.33
C MET A 141 17.86 -1.11 -6.18
N ARG A 142 16.96 -0.91 -7.13
CA ARG A 142 15.90 0.08 -7.05
C ARG A 142 14.56 -0.61 -7.17
N PHE A 143 13.71 -0.35 -6.19
CA PHE A 143 12.32 -0.79 -6.15
C PHE A 143 11.46 0.34 -6.68
N SER A 144 10.68 0.06 -7.71
CA SER A 144 9.79 1.05 -8.30
C SER A 144 8.49 0.42 -8.77
N THR A 145 7.45 1.23 -8.89
CA THR A 145 6.23 0.86 -9.61
C THR A 145 6.20 1.65 -10.91
N LEU A 146 5.80 0.98 -11.99
CA LEU A 146 5.61 1.56 -13.30
C LEU A 146 4.12 1.71 -13.57
N GLU A 147 3.74 2.87 -14.10
CA GLU A 147 2.38 3.16 -14.53
C GLU A 147 2.38 3.70 -15.96
N ILE A 148 1.62 3.02 -16.82
CA ILE A 148 1.46 3.37 -18.23
C ILE A 148 0.11 4.05 -18.40
N GLN A 149 0.07 5.37 -18.38
CA GLN A 149 -1.18 6.10 -18.50
C GLN A 149 -1.70 6.11 -19.94
N PRO A 150 -2.97 5.75 -20.19
CA PRO A 150 -3.58 5.92 -21.50
C PRO A 150 -3.53 7.39 -21.94
N GLY A 151 -2.94 7.66 -23.10
CA GLY A 151 -2.78 9.02 -23.64
C GLY A 151 -1.47 9.73 -23.27
N SER A 152 -0.64 9.15 -22.38
CA SER A 152 0.73 9.63 -22.13
C SER A 152 1.74 8.87 -22.99
N SER A 153 2.71 9.57 -23.59
CA SER A 153 3.84 8.95 -24.27
C SER A 153 4.91 8.44 -23.30
N GLU A 154 4.85 8.83 -22.02
CA GLU A 154 5.86 8.52 -21.01
C GLU A 154 5.30 7.63 -19.89
N VAL A 155 6.10 6.64 -19.49
CA VAL A 155 5.83 5.78 -18.33
C VAL A 155 6.19 6.54 -17.07
N THR A 156 5.22 6.71 -16.18
CA THR A 156 5.49 7.31 -14.87
C THR A 156 6.11 6.25 -13.97
N GLN A 157 7.32 6.51 -13.48
CA GLN A 157 8.02 5.63 -12.56
C GLN A 157 8.04 6.22 -11.16
N MET A 158 7.47 5.49 -10.20
CA MET A 158 7.49 5.86 -8.79
C MET A 158 8.51 4.99 -8.06
N THR A 159 9.56 5.60 -7.53
CA THR A 159 10.59 4.89 -6.77
C THR A 159 10.13 4.75 -5.32
N VAL A 160 10.06 3.51 -4.86
CA VAL A 160 9.76 3.18 -3.47
C VAL A 160 11.00 3.33 -2.63
N GLY A 161 12.09 2.70 -3.05
CA GLY A 161 13.36 2.78 -2.33
C GLY A 161 14.50 2.22 -3.16
N THR A 162 15.71 2.46 -2.65
CA THR A 162 16.93 1.84 -3.14
C THR A 162 17.58 1.06 -2.02
N SER A 163 18.23 -0.05 -2.35
CA SER A 163 19.00 -0.84 -1.40
C SER A 163 20.33 -1.22 -2.01
N THR A 164 21.38 -1.27 -1.20
CA THR A 164 22.67 -1.88 -1.58
C THR A 164 22.71 -3.37 -1.23
N GLU A 165 21.69 -3.88 -0.53
CA GLU A 165 21.62 -5.26 -0.05
C GLU A 165 20.79 -6.14 -0.98
N MET A 166 21.46 -6.85 -1.90
CA MET A 166 20.80 -7.75 -2.85
C MET A 166 20.04 -8.91 -2.21
N LEU A 167 20.40 -9.30 -0.99
CA LEU A 167 19.85 -10.47 -0.30
C LEU A 167 18.62 -10.16 0.57
N GLN A 168 18.30 -8.89 0.79
CA GLN A 168 17.21 -8.49 1.71
C GLN A 168 15.82 -8.95 1.26
N MET A 169 15.63 -9.24 -0.04
CA MET A 169 14.38 -9.79 -0.59
C MET A 169 14.15 -11.28 -0.27
N LEU A 170 15.16 -12.00 0.20
CA LEU A 170 15.12 -13.44 0.46
C LEU A 170 15.65 -13.76 1.86
N TYR A 171 15.07 -13.15 2.90
CA TYR A 171 15.12 -13.78 4.22
C TYR A 171 14.05 -14.87 4.30
N SER A 172 14.26 -15.97 3.59
CA SER A 172 13.65 -17.24 3.99
C SER A 172 14.57 -17.86 5.03
N LEU A 173 14.13 -17.89 6.29
CA LEU A 173 14.77 -18.77 7.27
C LEU A 173 14.16 -20.16 7.02
N PRO A 174 14.91 -21.14 6.48
CA PRO A 174 14.39 -22.50 6.38
C PRO A 174 14.20 -23.01 7.81
N LEU A 175 12.94 -23.08 8.25
CA LEU A 175 12.56 -23.64 9.53
C LEU A 175 12.24 -25.12 9.32
N THR A 176 12.70 -25.98 10.23
CA THR A 176 12.15 -27.33 10.31
C THR A 176 10.69 -27.26 10.74
N ALA A 177 9.91 -28.33 10.49
CA ALA A 177 8.52 -28.39 10.92
C ALA A 177 8.36 -28.09 12.42
N GLU A 178 9.28 -28.62 13.24
CA GLU A 178 9.32 -28.39 14.68
C GLU A 178 9.54 -26.93 15.05
N GLN A 179 10.46 -26.24 14.35
CA GLN A 179 10.71 -24.81 14.55
C GLN A 179 9.52 -23.93 14.11
N HIS A 180 8.80 -24.32 13.05
CA HIS A 180 7.57 -23.62 12.66
C HIS A 180 6.46 -23.82 13.69
N THR A 181 6.27 -25.04 14.19
CA THR A 181 5.32 -25.36 15.26
C THR A 181 5.65 -24.61 16.55
N CYS A 182 6.92 -24.57 16.97
CA CYS A 182 7.41 -23.77 18.09
C CYS A 182 6.93 -22.32 18.02
N ARG A 183 7.02 -21.73 16.82
CA ARG A 183 6.81 -20.30 16.63
C ARG A 183 5.34 -19.90 16.45
N HIS A 184 4.48 -20.81 15.98
CA HIS A 184 3.10 -20.49 15.60
C HIS A 184 2.01 -21.30 16.33
N ALA A 185 2.35 -22.45 16.92
CA ALA A 185 1.36 -23.39 17.46
C ALA A 185 1.63 -23.81 18.91
N ASP A 186 2.88 -24.10 19.28
CA ASP A 186 3.21 -24.65 20.60
C ASP A 186 4.64 -24.29 21.03
N ALA A 187 4.78 -23.35 21.96
CA ALA A 187 6.07 -22.87 22.46
C ALA A 187 6.91 -23.94 23.20
N THR A 188 6.32 -25.09 23.56
CA THR A 188 7.06 -26.19 24.20
C THR A 188 7.86 -27.03 23.21
N LYS A 189 7.67 -26.81 21.89
CA LYS A 189 8.42 -27.45 20.81
C LYS A 189 9.66 -26.67 20.38
N CYS A 190 10.01 -25.60 21.09
CA CYS A 190 11.22 -24.85 20.85
C CYS A 190 12.44 -25.62 21.41
N PRO A 191 13.51 -25.81 20.62
CA PRO A 191 14.75 -26.44 21.11
C PRO A 191 15.46 -25.58 22.16
#